data_AF-A0A9W9WGL7-F1
#
_entry.id   AF-A0A9W9WGL7-F1
#
_cell.length_a   1.000
_cell.length_b   1.000
_cell.length_c   1.000
_cell.angle_alpha   90.00
_cell.angle_beta   90.00
_cell.angle_gamma   90.00
#
_symmetry.space_group_name_H-M   'P 1'
#
loop_
_entity.id
_entity.type
_entity.pdbx_description
1 polymer ?
#
loop_
_entity_poly.entity_id
_entity_poly.type
_entity_poly.pdbx_seq_one_letter_code
_entity_poly.pdbx_strand_id
1 'polypeptide(L)'
;MAPGCTDAGTICNLEAFMREISKTKKDVQRDANKKIIKTPDGKPIIIQIPEFDKVDWALIGEGADLSVFSAEIDKSGFSGKVDNMKMFKGWDQKDNFESVMTLAEDIGKKAIAKLKANKNANADDRINKTLAALKAHADARRYDVAQKIVEKFETEMKAKGISVVYTDPIERPPVPGYRKIDTDKTISENMDKVGFSKMEKVVRDFVKKYNSAGTSLSHVEAIAQTQGMHDHLAEACKRN
;
A
#
# COMPACT_ATOMS: atom_id res chain seq x y z
N MET A 1 -9.75 13.12 16.04
CA MET A 1 -9.01 14.09 15.21
C MET A 1 -7.54 13.87 15.46
N ALA A 2 -6.72 13.85 14.41
CA ALA A 2 -5.27 13.73 14.57
C ALA A 2 -4.75 14.92 15.39
N PRO A 3 -3.93 14.70 16.44
CA PRO A 3 -3.44 15.76 17.32
C PRO A 3 -2.79 16.93 16.58
N GLY A 4 -2.02 16.65 15.52
CA GLY A 4 -1.36 17.69 14.73
C GLY A 4 -2.33 18.67 14.04
N CYS A 5 -3.58 18.27 13.84
CA CYS A 5 -4.62 19.12 13.24
C CYS A 5 -5.47 19.88 14.27
N THR A 6 -5.34 19.60 15.56
CA THR A 6 -6.12 20.29 16.62
C THR A 6 -5.45 21.56 17.12
N ASP A 7 -4.12 21.65 17.06
CA ASP A 7 -3.37 22.73 17.70
C ASP A 7 -3.48 24.08 16.95
N ALA A 8 -4.02 24.07 15.72
CA ALA A 8 -4.21 25.26 14.88
C ALA A 8 -5.66 25.80 14.84
N GLY A 9 -6.59 25.26 15.64
CA GLY A 9 -7.95 25.81 15.79
C GLY A 9 -8.84 25.84 14.53
N THR A 10 -8.43 25.18 13.44
CA THR A 10 -9.15 25.21 12.16
C THR A 10 -9.48 23.79 11.71
N ILE A 11 -10.62 23.60 11.04
CA ILE A 11 -10.96 22.33 10.36
C ILE A 11 -9.79 22.03 9.40
N CYS A 12 -9.03 20.98 9.67
CA CYS A 12 -7.94 20.54 8.80
C CYS A 12 -8.55 20.16 7.45
N ASN A 13 -8.34 20.97 6.42
CA ASN A 13 -8.57 20.52 5.05
C ASN A 13 -7.57 19.40 4.73
N LEU A 14 -7.85 18.60 3.69
CA LEU A 14 -7.03 17.44 3.37
C LEU A 14 -5.56 17.80 3.16
N GLU A 15 -5.29 18.94 2.53
CA GLU A 15 -3.93 19.44 2.31
C GLU A 15 -3.16 19.65 3.62
N ALA A 16 -3.73 20.45 4.52
CA ALA A 16 -3.11 20.75 5.81
C ALA A 16 -2.89 19.47 6.62
N PHE A 17 -3.86 18.55 6.59
CA PHE A 17 -3.73 17.25 7.22
C PHE A 17 -2.55 16.45 6.65
N MET A 18 -2.48 16.30 5.33
CA MET A 18 -1.41 15.53 4.66
C MET A 18 -0.03 16.13 4.91
N ARG A 19 0.10 17.46 4.87
CA ARG A 19 1.37 18.15 5.18
C ARG A 19 1.79 17.92 6.63
N GLU A 20 0.86 17.96 7.57
CA GLU A 20 1.16 17.82 8.98
C GLU A 20 1.65 16.41 9.32
N ILE A 21 0.95 15.37 8.83
CA ILE A 21 1.23 13.99 9.20
C ILE A 21 2.34 13.33 8.37
N SER A 22 2.77 13.93 7.26
CA SER A 22 3.74 13.27 6.37
C SER A 22 5.18 13.45 6.84
N LYS A 23 5.94 12.35 6.86
CA LYS A 23 7.40 12.42 7.07
C LYS A 23 8.06 12.95 5.80
N THR A 24 8.80 14.05 5.93
CA THR A 24 9.52 14.63 4.81
C THR A 24 10.97 14.17 4.72
N LYS A 25 11.50 14.03 3.50
CA LYS A 25 12.94 13.82 3.25
C LYS A 25 13.48 14.89 2.29
N LYS A 26 14.77 15.19 2.38
CA LYS A 26 15.48 15.98 1.37
C LYS A 26 15.93 15.06 0.23
N ASP A 27 15.74 15.49 -1.00
CA ASP A 27 16.21 14.81 -2.21
C ASP A 27 16.76 15.83 -3.20
N VAL A 28 17.44 15.38 -4.26
CA VAL A 28 17.91 16.26 -5.34
C VAL A 28 16.88 16.31 -6.46
N GLN A 29 16.61 17.51 -6.98
CA GLN A 29 15.69 17.70 -8.09
C GLN A 29 16.26 17.08 -9.36
N ARG A 30 15.41 16.41 -10.13
CA ARG A 30 15.78 15.78 -11.41
C ARG A 30 14.86 16.22 -12.54
N ASP A 31 15.41 16.29 -13.74
CA ASP A 31 14.64 16.54 -14.97
C ASP A 31 13.88 15.28 -15.43
N ALA A 32 13.12 15.40 -16.53
CA ALA A 32 12.37 14.30 -17.12
C ALA A 32 13.23 13.07 -17.53
N ASN A 33 14.54 13.27 -17.72
CA ASN A 33 15.50 12.22 -18.05
C ASN A 33 16.24 11.68 -16.82
N LYS A 34 15.77 12.00 -15.61
CA LYS A 34 16.37 11.63 -14.31
C LYS A 34 17.75 12.24 -14.06
N LYS A 35 18.16 13.28 -14.79
CA LYS A 35 19.42 14.00 -14.54
C LYS A 35 19.24 15.04 -13.45
N ILE A 36 20.25 15.21 -12.59
CA ILE A 36 20.22 16.19 -11.49
C ILE A 36 20.19 17.60 -12.06
N ILE A 37 19.19 18.38 -11.65
CA ILE A 37 19.12 19.80 -11.96
C ILE A 37 20.05 20.55 -11.01
N LYS A 38 20.89 21.40 -11.60
CA LYS A 38 21.86 22.21 -10.87
C LYS A 38 21.50 23.68 -10.97
N THR A 39 21.81 24.42 -9.93
CA THR A 39 21.83 25.88 -9.92
C THR A 39 22.89 26.41 -10.89
N PRO A 40 22.86 27.71 -11.25
CA PRO A 40 23.89 28.32 -12.11
C PRO A 40 25.32 28.18 -11.55
N ASP A 41 25.49 28.08 -10.22
CA ASP A 41 26.77 27.80 -9.56
C ASP A 41 27.14 26.31 -9.51
N GLY A 42 26.40 25.44 -10.22
CA GLY A 42 26.71 24.03 -10.40
C GLY A 42 26.32 23.12 -9.22
N LYS A 43 25.60 23.63 -8.21
CA LYS A 43 25.15 22.85 -7.05
C LYS A 43 23.80 22.17 -7.31
N PRO A 44 23.58 20.94 -6.82
CA PRO A 44 22.26 20.30 -6.92
C PRO A 44 21.17 21.11 -6.23
N ILE A 45 20.03 21.28 -6.88
CA ILE A 45 18.83 21.83 -6.23
C ILE A 45 18.28 20.77 -5.28
N ILE A 46 18.12 21.13 -4.00
CA ILE A 46 17.54 20.26 -2.98
C ILE A 46 16.05 20.56 -2.86
N ILE A 47 15.22 19.51 -2.94
CA ILE A 47 13.78 19.55 -2.75
C ILE A 47 13.38 18.77 -1.50
N GLN A 48 12.23 19.10 -0.93
CA GLN A 48 11.61 18.37 0.17
C GLN A 48 10.46 17.52 -0.37
N ILE A 49 10.56 16.21 -0.19
CA ILE A 49 9.54 15.26 -0.61
C ILE A 49 8.72 14.86 0.62
N PRO A 50 7.38 14.91 0.58
CA PRO A 50 6.54 15.16 -0.59
C PRO A 50 6.42 16.64 -0.97
N GLU A 51 6.42 16.91 -2.27
CA GLU A 51 6.18 18.24 -2.85
C GLU A 51 4.68 18.48 -3.03
N PHE A 52 3.97 18.69 -1.92
CA PHE A 52 2.51 18.83 -1.90
C PHE A 52 1.96 20.02 -2.71
N ASP A 53 2.82 20.97 -3.09
CA ASP A 53 2.47 22.09 -3.99
C ASP A 53 2.18 21.61 -5.43
N LYS A 54 2.56 20.37 -5.78
CA LYS A 54 2.29 19.76 -7.10
C LYS A 54 0.94 19.06 -7.18
N VAL A 55 0.20 18.99 -6.08
CA VAL A 55 -1.09 18.29 -5.98
C VAL A 55 -2.21 19.29 -6.24
N ASP A 56 -3.14 18.94 -7.13
CA ASP A 56 -4.37 19.72 -7.29
C ASP A 56 -5.39 19.29 -6.23
N TRP A 57 -5.38 19.98 -5.09
CA TRP A 57 -6.26 19.69 -3.96
C TRP A 57 -7.74 19.91 -4.25
N ALA A 58 -8.09 20.63 -5.33
CA ALA A 58 -9.49 20.78 -5.76
C ALA A 58 -10.04 19.48 -6.36
N LEU A 59 -9.17 18.61 -6.90
CA LEU A 59 -9.56 17.32 -7.50
C LEU A 59 -9.67 16.19 -6.47
N ILE A 60 -9.07 16.35 -5.29
CA ILE A 60 -8.97 15.30 -4.28
C ILE A 60 -9.64 15.71 -2.95
N GLY A 61 -10.97 15.84 -2.99
CA GLY A 61 -11.80 16.16 -1.83
C GLY A 61 -12.58 14.98 -1.24
N GLU A 62 -13.47 15.26 -0.28
CA GLU A 62 -14.45 14.28 0.19
C GLU A 62 -15.31 13.79 -0.99
N GLY A 63 -15.18 12.52 -1.35
CA GLY A 63 -15.91 11.92 -2.48
C GLY A 63 -15.17 11.82 -3.79
N ALA A 64 -13.89 12.21 -3.84
CA ALA A 64 -13.05 11.93 -5.00
C ALA A 64 -12.89 10.42 -5.24
N ASP A 65 -12.80 10.05 -6.51
CA ASP A 65 -12.47 8.68 -6.93
C ASP A 65 -11.04 8.33 -6.48
N LEU A 66 -10.83 7.11 -5.98
CA LEU A 66 -9.53 6.67 -5.48
C LEU A 66 -8.43 6.70 -6.55
N SER A 67 -8.77 6.49 -7.83
CA SER A 67 -7.83 6.59 -8.95
C SER A 67 -7.38 8.02 -9.20
N VAL A 68 -8.31 8.99 -9.14
CA VAL A 68 -8.00 10.43 -9.22
C VAL A 68 -7.15 10.86 -8.03
N PHE A 69 -7.53 10.41 -6.82
CA PHE A 69 -6.76 10.62 -5.62
C PHE A 69 -5.32 10.13 -5.76
N SER A 70 -5.14 8.89 -6.23
CA SER A 70 -3.80 8.31 -6.41
C SER A 70 -2.97 9.10 -7.42
N ALA A 71 -3.54 9.39 -8.59
CA ALA A 71 -2.82 10.08 -9.66
C ALA A 71 -2.36 11.49 -9.24
N GLU A 72 -3.18 12.22 -8.49
CA GLU A 72 -2.84 13.55 -7.99
C GLU A 72 -1.79 13.49 -6.87
N ILE A 73 -1.95 12.59 -5.90
CA ILE A 73 -0.99 12.45 -4.80
C ILE A 73 0.38 11.97 -5.30
N ASP A 74 0.43 11.11 -6.33
CA ASP A 74 1.68 10.64 -6.93
C ASP A 74 2.56 11.79 -7.47
N LYS A 75 1.96 12.91 -7.89
CA LYS A 75 2.71 14.11 -8.34
C LYS A 75 3.60 14.69 -7.26
N SER A 76 3.24 14.53 -5.98
CA SER A 76 4.04 15.00 -4.85
C SER A 76 5.23 14.10 -4.53
N GLY A 77 5.27 12.88 -5.07
CA GLY A 77 6.24 11.86 -4.68
C GLY A 77 6.01 11.31 -3.27
N PHE A 78 4.80 11.42 -2.73
CA PHE A 78 4.45 10.85 -1.43
C PHE A 78 4.64 9.33 -1.45
N SER A 79 5.35 8.82 -0.45
CA SER A 79 5.71 7.40 -0.35
C SER A 79 4.92 6.64 0.72
N GLY A 80 3.85 7.24 1.24
CA GLY A 80 3.05 6.66 2.33
C GLY A 80 3.70 6.77 3.72
N LYS A 81 4.81 7.52 3.86
CA LYS A 81 5.49 7.68 5.14
C LYS A 81 4.80 8.74 5.99
N VAL A 82 4.19 8.31 7.08
CA VAL A 82 3.50 9.16 8.05
C VAL A 82 4.21 9.19 9.40
N ASP A 83 3.99 10.27 10.14
CA ASP A 83 4.39 10.47 11.52
C ASP A 83 3.25 10.06 12.47
N ASN A 84 3.41 8.88 13.08
CA ASN A 84 2.39 8.32 13.96
C ASN A 84 2.15 9.18 15.20
N MET A 85 3.15 9.92 15.69
CA MET A 85 2.98 10.85 16.82
C MET A 85 2.01 11.98 16.49
N LYS A 86 2.02 12.42 15.23
CA LYS A 86 1.13 13.48 14.74
C LYS A 86 -0.23 12.95 14.31
N MET A 87 -0.28 11.70 13.85
CA MET A 87 -1.50 11.03 13.40
C MET A 87 -2.36 10.53 14.57
N PHE A 88 -1.74 9.97 15.62
CA PHE A 88 -2.42 9.31 16.72
C PHE A 88 -2.14 9.99 18.06
N LYS A 89 -3.21 10.31 18.81
CA LYS A 89 -3.08 10.92 20.13
C LYS A 89 -2.43 9.96 21.12
N GLY A 90 -1.34 10.39 21.75
CA GLY A 90 -0.66 9.60 22.78
C GLY A 90 0.07 8.38 22.24
N TRP A 91 0.52 8.42 20.98
CA TRP A 91 1.31 7.35 20.40
C TRP A 91 2.60 7.13 21.22
N ASP A 92 2.71 5.95 21.81
CA ASP A 92 3.88 5.49 22.57
C ASP A 92 4.37 4.11 22.09
N GLN A 93 3.75 3.60 21.02
CA GLN A 93 4.02 2.29 20.45
C GLN A 93 5.14 2.34 19.41
N LYS A 94 5.66 1.17 19.07
CA LYS A 94 6.67 1.04 18.01
C LYS A 94 6.05 1.35 16.65
N ASP A 95 6.75 2.16 15.85
CA ASP A 95 6.41 2.47 14.45
C ASP A 95 6.51 1.22 13.56
N ASN A 96 5.48 0.39 13.58
CA ASN A 96 5.36 -0.80 12.75
C ASN A 96 3.90 -1.00 12.31
N PHE A 97 3.72 -1.87 11.32
CA PHE A 97 2.41 -2.10 10.71
C PHE A 97 1.36 -2.62 11.71
N GLU A 98 1.72 -3.61 12.53
CA GLU A 98 0.82 -4.25 13.48
C GLU A 98 0.26 -3.26 14.51
N SER A 99 1.15 -2.45 15.11
CA SER A 99 0.77 -1.41 16.09
C SER A 99 -0.17 -0.37 15.47
N VAL A 100 0.10 0.06 14.24
CA VAL A 100 -0.74 1.03 13.53
C VAL A 100 -2.11 0.43 13.20
N MET A 101 -2.16 -0.80 12.68
CA MET A 101 -3.44 -1.43 12.32
C MET A 101 -4.31 -1.74 13.53
N THR A 102 -3.71 -2.21 14.64
CA THR A 102 -4.45 -2.48 15.88
C THR A 102 -5.14 -1.21 16.38
N LEU A 103 -4.43 -0.08 16.38
CA LEU A 103 -5.02 1.19 16.80
C LEU A 103 -6.05 1.71 15.78
N ALA A 104 -5.80 1.56 14.48
CA ALA A 104 -6.76 1.93 13.44
C ALA A 104 -8.07 1.11 13.56
N GLU A 105 -7.99 -0.17 13.91
CA GLU A 105 -9.15 -1.02 14.17
C GLU A 105 -9.95 -0.54 15.38
N ASP A 106 -9.29 -0.26 16.50
CA ASP A 106 -9.94 0.25 17.70
C ASP A 106 -10.65 1.60 17.44
N ILE A 107 -9.97 2.52 16.74
CA ILE A 107 -10.56 3.81 16.33
C ILE A 107 -11.77 3.58 15.41
N GLY A 108 -11.65 2.69 14.42
CA GLY A 108 -12.73 2.35 13.51
C GLY A 108 -13.96 1.79 14.24
N LYS A 109 -13.77 0.85 15.17
CA LYS A 109 -14.84 0.28 16.00
C LYS A 109 -15.54 1.35 16.84
N LYS A 110 -14.76 2.21 17.52
CA LYS A 110 -15.30 3.31 18.33
C LYS A 110 -16.06 4.33 17.48
N ALA A 111 -15.57 4.64 16.29
CA ALA A 111 -16.25 5.54 15.35
C ALA A 111 -17.61 4.97 14.91
N ILE A 112 -17.66 3.70 14.50
CA ILE A 112 -18.93 3.03 14.13
C ILE A 112 -19.91 3.04 15.30
N ALA A 113 -19.47 2.64 16.50
CA ALA A 113 -20.33 2.63 17.68
C ALA A 113 -20.93 4.02 17.98
N LYS A 114 -20.12 5.08 17.86
CA LYS A 114 -20.57 6.46 18.06
C LYS A 114 -21.53 6.93 16.96
N LEU A 115 -21.30 6.55 15.71
CA LEU A 115 -22.18 6.87 14.59
C LEU A 115 -23.56 6.21 14.74
N LYS A 116 -23.59 4.94 15.19
CA LYS A 116 -24.84 4.22 15.52
C LYS A 116 -25.60 4.89 16.66
N ALA A 117 -24.92 5.30 17.73
CA ALA A 117 -25.54 6.00 18.86
C ALA A 117 -26.18 7.34 18.44
N ASN A 118 -25.61 8.02 17.45
CA ASN A 118 -26.06 9.33 17.00
C ASN A 118 -27.14 9.30 15.89
N LYS A 119 -27.64 8.12 15.48
CA LYS A 119 -28.66 7.94 14.41
C LYS A 119 -28.36 8.69 13.10
N ASN A 120 -27.08 8.80 12.74
CA ASN A 120 -26.66 9.67 11.64
C ASN A 120 -26.52 8.87 10.33
N ALA A 121 -27.50 8.97 9.43
CA ALA A 121 -27.56 8.20 8.18
C ALA A 121 -26.42 8.51 7.19
N ASN A 122 -25.79 9.69 7.30
CA ASN A 122 -24.66 10.11 6.44
C ASN A 122 -23.33 9.39 6.80
N ALA A 123 -23.35 8.49 7.79
CA ALA A 123 -22.22 7.66 8.19
C ALA A 123 -21.85 6.60 7.13
N ASP A 124 -22.85 6.10 6.39
CA ASP A 124 -22.68 4.94 5.53
C ASP A 124 -21.71 5.20 4.37
N ASP A 125 -21.76 6.38 3.75
CA ASP A 125 -20.83 6.76 2.67
C ASP A 125 -19.37 6.86 3.16
N ARG A 126 -19.14 7.46 4.34
CA ARG A 126 -17.79 7.58 4.92
C ARG A 126 -17.24 6.23 5.37
N ILE A 127 -18.08 5.36 5.92
CA ILE A 127 -17.69 4.00 6.31
C ILE A 127 -17.41 3.16 5.06
N ASN A 128 -18.26 3.22 4.04
CA ASN A 128 -18.05 2.51 2.77
C ASN A 128 -16.77 2.96 2.07
N LYS A 129 -16.44 4.26 2.11
CA LYS A 129 -15.15 4.77 1.62
C LYS A 129 -13.96 4.26 2.43
N THR A 130 -14.10 4.17 3.75
CA THR A 130 -13.07 3.57 4.62
C THR A 130 -12.85 2.09 4.30
N LEU A 131 -13.94 1.34 4.10
CA LEU A 131 -13.89 -0.06 3.67
C LEU A 131 -13.22 -0.21 2.30
N ALA A 132 -13.60 0.62 1.32
CA ALA A 132 -13.00 0.63 0.00
C ALA A 132 -11.49 0.93 0.06
N ALA A 133 -11.07 1.89 0.89
CA ALA A 133 -9.66 2.21 1.09
C ALA A 133 -8.88 1.07 1.75
N LEU A 134 -9.44 0.41 2.77
CA LEU A 134 -8.82 -0.77 3.41
C LEU A 134 -8.67 -1.91 2.42
N LYS A 135 -9.70 -2.16 1.60
CA LYS A 135 -9.65 -3.19 0.55
C LYS A 135 -8.59 -2.87 -0.51
N ALA A 136 -8.57 -1.64 -1.01
CA ALA A 136 -7.57 -1.19 -1.98
C ALA A 136 -6.14 -1.32 -1.42
N HIS A 137 -5.93 -1.00 -0.15
CA HIS A 137 -4.63 -1.18 0.52
C HIS A 137 -4.22 -2.65 0.62
N ALA A 138 -5.15 -3.54 1.00
CA ALA A 138 -4.90 -4.97 1.04
C ALA A 138 -4.54 -5.51 -0.36
N ASP A 139 -5.27 -5.09 -1.39
CA ASP A 139 -5.01 -5.49 -2.77
C ASP A 139 -3.69 -4.91 -3.31
N ALA A 140 -3.31 -3.68 -2.93
CA ALA A 140 -2.02 -3.09 -3.28
C ALA A 140 -0.85 -3.86 -2.65
N ARG A 141 -1.01 -4.31 -1.40
CA ARG A 141 -0.03 -5.20 -0.74
C ARG A 141 0.07 -6.55 -1.44
N ARG A 142 -1.05 -7.13 -1.89
CA ARG A 142 -1.03 -8.37 -2.68
C ARG A 142 -0.27 -8.19 -3.98
N TYR A 143 -0.54 -7.09 -4.68
CA TYR A 143 0.14 -6.72 -5.92
C TYR A 143 1.66 -6.62 -5.71
N ASP A 144 2.11 -5.82 -4.74
CA ASP A 144 3.54 -5.61 -4.44
C ASP A 144 4.26 -6.93 -4.12
N VAL A 145 3.64 -7.79 -3.31
CA VAL A 145 4.20 -9.10 -2.97
C VAL A 145 4.24 -10.03 -4.18
N ALA A 146 3.16 -10.06 -4.97
CA ALA A 146 3.10 -10.91 -6.16
C ALA A 146 4.19 -10.52 -7.18
N GLN A 147 4.35 -9.22 -7.44
CA GLN A 147 5.41 -8.71 -8.32
C GLN A 147 6.80 -9.11 -7.82
N LYS A 148 7.10 -8.88 -6.53
CA LYS A 148 8.40 -9.25 -5.94
C LYS A 148 8.70 -10.75 -6.02
N ILE A 149 7.69 -11.60 -5.80
CA ILE A 149 7.83 -13.05 -5.92
C ILE A 149 8.09 -13.44 -7.37
N VAL A 150 7.30 -12.91 -8.30
CA VAL A 150 7.42 -13.14 -9.75
C VAL A 150 8.80 -12.74 -10.26
N GLU A 151 9.24 -11.51 -9.98
CA GLU A 151 10.55 -11.01 -10.43
C GLU A 151 11.71 -11.87 -9.94
N LYS A 152 11.68 -12.27 -8.67
CA LYS A 152 12.75 -13.10 -8.10
C LYS A 152 12.72 -14.54 -8.60
N PHE A 153 11.52 -15.11 -8.76
CA PHE A 153 11.37 -16.43 -9.36
C PHE A 153 11.89 -16.43 -10.80
N GLU A 154 11.48 -15.45 -11.60
CA GLU A 154 11.95 -15.29 -12.98
C GLU A 154 13.47 -15.14 -13.05
N THR A 155 14.05 -14.31 -12.18
CA THR A 155 15.51 -14.14 -12.10
C THR A 155 16.22 -15.46 -11.80
N GLU A 156 15.73 -16.23 -10.82
CA GLU A 156 16.33 -17.51 -10.45
C GLU A 156 16.14 -18.60 -11.52
N MET A 157 14.97 -18.66 -12.15
CA MET A 157 14.68 -19.62 -13.23
C MET A 157 15.46 -19.30 -14.49
N LYS A 158 15.56 -18.03 -14.87
CA LYS A 158 16.35 -17.59 -16.04
C LYS A 158 17.83 -17.92 -15.87
N ALA A 159 18.39 -17.75 -14.67
CA ALA A 159 19.76 -18.16 -14.36
C ALA A 159 19.99 -19.68 -14.53
N LYS A 160 18.92 -20.48 -14.49
CA LYS A 160 18.93 -21.94 -14.68
C LYS A 160 18.48 -22.37 -16.08
N GLY A 161 18.24 -21.43 -17.00
CA GLY A 161 17.76 -21.71 -18.37
C GLY A 161 16.29 -22.16 -18.46
N ILE A 162 15.52 -21.91 -17.41
CA ILE A 162 14.12 -22.34 -17.25
C ILE A 162 13.21 -21.19 -17.69
N SER A 163 12.24 -21.50 -18.56
CA SER A 163 11.20 -20.56 -18.96
C SER A 163 10.10 -20.52 -17.91
N VAL A 164 9.68 -19.33 -17.48
CA VAL A 164 8.60 -19.16 -16.50
C VAL A 164 7.29 -18.92 -17.23
N VAL A 165 6.24 -19.64 -16.82
CA VAL A 165 4.88 -19.46 -17.32
C VAL A 165 4.04 -18.73 -16.28
N TYR A 166 3.18 -17.85 -16.77
CA TYR A 166 2.31 -17.02 -15.94
C TYR A 166 0.84 -17.38 -16.16
N THR A 167 0.04 -17.22 -15.11
CA THR A 167 -1.42 -17.28 -15.21
C THR A 167 -1.97 -16.09 -15.98
N ASP A 168 -3.26 -16.14 -16.29
CA ASP A 168 -4.01 -14.95 -16.72
C ASP A 168 -3.91 -13.82 -15.68
N PRO A 169 -4.01 -12.55 -16.12
CA PRO A 169 -4.04 -11.39 -15.22
C PRO A 169 -5.15 -11.48 -14.18
N ILE A 170 -4.80 -11.14 -12.94
CA ILE A 170 -5.72 -10.98 -11.82
C ILE A 170 -5.98 -9.49 -11.67
N GLU A 171 -7.18 -9.06 -12.06
CA GLU A 171 -7.61 -7.66 -11.98
C GLU A 171 -8.23 -7.35 -10.61
N ARG A 172 -7.76 -6.26 -9.98
CA ARG A 172 -8.28 -5.77 -8.70
C ARG A 172 -8.33 -4.22 -8.65
N PRO A 173 -9.15 -3.56 -9.49
CA PRO A 173 -9.22 -2.10 -9.49
C PRO A 173 -9.49 -1.53 -8.07
N PRO A 174 -8.85 -0.40 -7.68
CA PRO A 174 -8.00 0.48 -8.52
C PRO A 174 -6.54 0.03 -8.63
N VAL A 175 -6.17 -1.11 -8.03
CA VAL A 175 -4.81 -1.65 -8.09
C VAL A 175 -4.56 -2.24 -9.49
N PRO A 176 -3.39 -1.99 -10.12
CA PRO A 176 -3.05 -2.61 -11.39
C PRO A 176 -3.14 -4.14 -11.33
N GLY A 177 -3.53 -4.76 -12.44
CA GLY A 177 -3.54 -6.21 -12.58
C GLY A 177 -2.15 -6.83 -12.37
N TYR A 178 -2.10 -8.03 -11.78
CA TYR A 178 -0.87 -8.80 -11.63
C TYR A 178 -1.07 -10.25 -12.04
N ARG A 179 0.01 -10.94 -12.37
CA ARG A 179 -0.01 -12.36 -12.71
C ARG A 179 0.63 -13.18 -11.60
N LYS A 180 0.26 -14.45 -11.54
CA LYS A 180 0.96 -15.45 -10.71
C LYS A 180 1.81 -16.34 -11.61
N ILE A 181 2.79 -17.00 -11.00
CA ILE A 181 3.51 -18.09 -11.64
C ILE A 181 2.54 -19.26 -11.78
N ASP A 182 2.41 -19.79 -12.98
CA ASP A 182 1.75 -21.07 -13.23
C ASP A 182 2.79 -22.17 -13.01
N THR A 183 2.86 -22.68 -11.78
CA THR A 183 3.89 -23.65 -11.40
C THR A 183 3.78 -24.95 -12.18
N ASP A 184 2.56 -25.43 -12.41
CA ASP A 184 2.33 -26.72 -13.05
C ASP A 184 2.68 -26.63 -14.54
N LYS A 185 2.26 -25.55 -15.20
CA LYS A 185 2.61 -25.30 -16.60
C LYS A 185 4.11 -25.03 -16.76
N THR A 186 4.70 -24.24 -15.85
CA THR A 186 6.17 -24.02 -15.81
C THR A 186 6.94 -25.34 -15.67
N ILE A 187 6.49 -26.25 -14.80
CA ILE A 187 7.11 -27.57 -14.67
C ILE A 187 6.96 -28.35 -15.97
N SER A 188 5.74 -28.41 -16.52
CA SER A 188 5.44 -29.22 -17.72
C SER A 188 6.24 -28.77 -18.95
N GLU A 189 6.39 -27.46 -19.17
CA GLU A 189 7.10 -26.89 -20.33
C GLU A 189 8.63 -26.96 -20.22
N ASN A 190 9.15 -27.32 -19.04
CA ASN A 190 10.60 -27.44 -18.81
C ASN A 190 11.04 -28.85 -18.41
N MET A 191 10.16 -29.85 -18.52
CA MET A 191 10.47 -31.25 -18.23
C MET A 191 11.67 -31.75 -19.03
N ASP A 192 11.75 -31.39 -20.31
CA ASP A 192 12.76 -31.87 -21.25
C ASP A 192 14.16 -31.27 -21.01
N LYS A 193 14.24 -30.15 -20.28
CA LYS A 193 15.51 -29.41 -20.08
C LYS A 193 16.29 -29.84 -18.84
N VAL A 194 15.60 -30.24 -17.78
CA VAL A 194 16.23 -30.45 -16.46
C VAL A 194 15.78 -31.78 -15.80
N GLY A 195 14.76 -32.45 -16.34
CA GLY A 195 14.09 -33.60 -15.74
C GLY A 195 13.10 -33.18 -14.63
N PHE A 196 11.89 -33.77 -14.65
CA PHE A 196 10.75 -33.39 -13.80
C PHE A 196 11.09 -33.35 -12.29
N SER A 197 11.81 -34.36 -11.77
CA SER A 197 12.15 -34.46 -10.34
C SER A 197 13.10 -33.36 -9.87
N LYS A 198 13.97 -32.84 -10.75
CA LYS A 198 14.84 -31.71 -10.43
C LYS A 198 14.07 -30.39 -10.49
N MET A 199 13.09 -30.26 -11.40
CA MET A 199 12.26 -29.07 -11.53
C MET A 199 11.33 -28.87 -10.33
N GLU A 200 10.62 -29.92 -9.92
CA GLU A 200 9.75 -29.86 -8.74
C GLU A 200 10.55 -29.49 -7.49
N LYS A 201 11.75 -30.05 -7.34
CA LYS A 201 12.66 -29.69 -6.25
C LYS A 201 13.11 -28.23 -6.30
N VAL A 202 13.46 -27.71 -7.48
CA VAL A 202 13.85 -26.30 -7.66
C VAL A 202 12.72 -25.34 -7.28
N VAL A 203 11.49 -25.62 -7.69
CA VAL A 203 10.32 -24.82 -7.31
C VAL A 203 10.05 -24.90 -5.81
N ARG A 204 10.10 -26.10 -5.22
CA ARG A 204 9.92 -26.29 -3.77
C ARG A 204 11.02 -25.61 -2.94
N ASP A 205 12.27 -25.68 -3.37
CA ASP A 205 13.41 -25.05 -2.70
C ASP A 205 13.29 -23.51 -2.77
N PHE A 206 12.84 -22.97 -3.90
CA PHE A 206 12.53 -21.54 -4.01
C PHE A 206 11.44 -21.13 -3.01
N VAL A 207 10.30 -21.82 -2.99
CA VAL A 207 9.19 -21.53 -2.06
C VAL A 207 9.65 -21.62 -0.60
N LYS A 208 10.42 -22.66 -0.26
CA LYS A 208 10.96 -22.86 1.09
C LYS A 208 11.89 -21.71 1.50
N LYS A 209 12.82 -21.32 0.61
CA LYS A 209 13.74 -20.20 0.83
C LYS A 209 12.99 -18.88 0.99
N TYR A 210 12.01 -18.62 0.14
CA TYR A 210 11.22 -17.39 0.17
C TYR A 210 10.35 -17.27 1.43
N ASN A 211 9.77 -18.39 1.89
CA ASN A 211 8.99 -18.43 3.13
C ASN A 211 9.87 -18.32 4.37
N SER A 212 11.08 -18.92 4.36
CA SER A 212 12.03 -18.82 5.47
C SER A 212 12.63 -17.42 5.67
N ALA A 213 12.53 -16.53 4.67
CA ALA A 213 13.03 -15.16 4.75
C ALA A 213 12.13 -14.20 5.55
N GLY A 214 10.99 -14.67 6.07
CA GLY A 214 10.10 -13.92 6.99
C GLY A 214 9.36 -12.72 6.38
N THR A 215 9.74 -12.27 5.19
CA THR A 215 9.14 -11.10 4.51
C THR A 215 7.75 -11.40 3.96
N SER A 216 7.51 -12.65 3.56
CA SER A 216 6.21 -13.11 3.07
C SER A 216 5.18 -13.19 4.21
N LEU A 217 5.61 -13.61 5.40
CA LEU A 217 4.72 -13.80 6.56
C LEU A 217 4.19 -12.46 7.05
N SER A 218 5.06 -11.46 7.26
CA SER A 218 4.63 -10.13 7.73
C SER A 218 3.71 -9.41 6.73
N HIS A 219 3.88 -9.63 5.43
CA HIS A 219 2.97 -9.12 4.41
C HIS A 219 1.63 -9.87 4.39
N VAL A 220 1.63 -11.19 4.55
CA VAL A 220 0.40 -12.00 4.62
C VAL A 220 -0.39 -11.67 5.88
N GLU A 221 0.27 -11.55 7.03
CA GLU A 221 -0.32 -11.08 8.29
C GLU A 221 -0.90 -9.68 8.11
N ALA A 222 -0.19 -8.78 7.45
CA ALA A 222 -0.68 -7.45 7.18
C ALA A 222 -1.93 -7.43 6.28
N ILE A 223 -1.95 -8.28 5.25
CA ILE A 223 -3.11 -8.47 4.37
C ILE A 223 -4.28 -9.06 5.17
N ALA A 224 -4.02 -10.09 5.99
CA ALA A 224 -5.03 -10.76 6.81
C ALA A 224 -5.61 -9.83 7.88
N GLN A 225 -4.78 -8.98 8.52
CA GLN A 225 -5.24 -7.96 9.46
C GLN A 225 -6.05 -6.87 8.75
N THR A 226 -5.57 -6.35 7.60
CA THR A 226 -6.30 -5.33 6.84
C THR A 226 -7.64 -5.88 6.34
N GLN A 227 -7.66 -7.12 5.85
CA GLN A 227 -8.89 -7.76 5.40
C GLN A 227 -9.80 -8.16 6.55
N GLY A 228 -9.27 -8.64 7.67
CA GLY A 228 -10.04 -8.92 8.88
C GLY A 228 -10.70 -7.66 9.43
N MET A 229 -10.00 -6.52 9.39
CA MET A 229 -10.60 -5.21 9.69
C MET A 229 -11.70 -4.86 8.69
N HIS A 230 -11.45 -4.99 7.39
CA HIS A 230 -12.48 -4.76 6.36
C HIS A 230 -13.72 -5.64 6.62
N ASP A 231 -13.53 -6.95 6.82
CA ASP A 231 -14.62 -7.91 6.97
C ASP A 231 -15.40 -7.67 8.27
N HIS A 232 -14.71 -7.37 9.39
CA HIS A 232 -15.37 -6.98 10.64
C HIS A 232 -16.16 -5.69 10.52
N LEU A 233 -15.60 -4.66 9.87
CA LEU A 233 -16.27 -3.38 9.68
C LEU A 233 -17.46 -3.54 8.72
N ALA A 234 -17.32 -4.34 7.65
CA ALA A 234 -18.40 -4.64 6.71
C ALA A 234 -19.53 -5.44 7.37
N GLU A 235 -19.21 -6.45 8.17
CA GLU A 235 -20.19 -7.25 8.92
C GLU A 235 -20.92 -6.42 9.98
N ALA A 236 -20.20 -5.52 10.68
CA ALA A 236 -20.81 -4.57 11.60
C ALA A 236 -21.79 -3.61 10.91
N CYS A 237 -21.65 -3.39 9.60
CA CYS A 237 -22.56 -2.58 8.79
C CYS A 237 -23.73 -3.38 8.20
N LYS A 238 -23.60 -4.70 8.01
CA LYS A 238 -24.68 -5.59 7.51
C LYS A 238 -25.76 -5.91 8.54
N ARG A 239 -25.46 -5.84 9.83
CA ARG A 239 -26.43 -6.11 10.92
C ARG A 239 -27.33 -4.90 11.26
N ASN A 240 -27.53 -4.01 10.30
CA ASN A 240 -28.43 -2.86 10.39
C ASN A 240 -29.56 -3.02 9.37
#